data_AF-A0A673XQX1-F1
#
_entry.id   AF-A0A673XQX1-F1
#
_cell.length_a   1.000
_cell.length_b   1.000
_cell.length_c   1.000
_cell.angle_alpha   90.00
_cell.angle_beta   90.00
_cell.angle_gamma   90.00
#
_symmetry.space_group_name_H-M   'P 1'
#
loop_
_entity.id
_entity.type
_entity.pdbx_description
1 polymer ?
#
loop_
_entity_poly.entity_id
_entity_poly.type
_entity_poly.pdbx_seq_one_letter_code
_entity_poly.pdbx_strand_id
1 'polypeptide(L)'
;MFDPPDGRDSIYLPLKLSLLGQHLLQTAPHVSAYKHSEHGNEKDKGVLVCVSYGYPLPTDWKWYKLEGEDKTAITNGTDRYEIKSTPNRTTLTIDDLDITMDIGDYICYGTSEVGSTSDKVHLRVRSRLAALWPFLGVVAEVIILVSIIFIYEKRRKPDEINDGNDQNHMSD
;
A
#
# COMPACT_ATOMS: atom_id res chain seq x y z
N MET A 1 -76.96 -5.76 -9.80
CA MET A 1 -76.29 -5.83 -11.10
C MET A 1 -74.80 -5.61 -10.82
N PHE A 2 -74.02 -6.69 -10.69
CA PHE A 2 -72.57 -6.58 -10.55
C PHE A 2 -72.01 -6.69 -11.96
N ASP A 3 -71.43 -5.61 -12.47
CA ASP A 3 -70.75 -5.63 -13.76
C ASP A 3 -69.57 -6.61 -13.72
N PRO A 4 -69.37 -7.43 -14.76
CA PRO A 4 -68.23 -8.33 -14.84
C PRO A 4 -66.93 -7.51 -14.92
N PRO A 5 -65.82 -7.98 -14.31
CA PRO A 5 -64.55 -7.29 -14.38
C PRO A 5 -64.06 -7.22 -15.83
N ASP A 6 -63.71 -6.02 -16.28
CA ASP A 6 -63.19 -5.73 -17.61
C ASP A 6 -61.87 -6.49 -17.83
N GLY A 7 -61.84 -7.41 -18.79
CA GLY A 7 -60.69 -8.24 -19.14
C GLY A 7 -59.46 -7.45 -19.64
N ARG A 8 -59.57 -6.12 -19.74
CA ARG A 8 -58.45 -5.23 -20.09
C ARG A 8 -57.39 -5.16 -19.00
N ASP A 9 -57.73 -5.30 -17.71
CA ASP A 9 -56.75 -5.20 -16.61
C ASP A 9 -55.72 -6.36 -16.62
N SER A 10 -56.10 -7.53 -17.14
CA SER A 10 -55.23 -8.71 -17.16
C SER A 10 -54.07 -8.63 -18.16
N ILE A 11 -54.19 -7.77 -19.19
CA ILE A 11 -53.14 -7.54 -20.20
C ILE A 11 -52.22 -6.40 -19.76
N TYR A 12 -52.73 -5.44 -18.98
CA TYR A 12 -51.92 -4.35 -18.43
C TYR A 12 -51.05 -4.76 -17.24
N LEU A 13 -51.44 -5.75 -16.43
CA LEU A 13 -50.58 -6.28 -15.35
C LEU A 13 -49.24 -6.85 -15.84
N PRO A 14 -49.19 -7.78 -16.82
CA PRO A 14 -47.93 -8.31 -17.34
C PRO A 14 -47.12 -7.24 -18.10
N LEU A 15 -47.77 -6.30 -18.79
CA LEU A 15 -47.10 -5.16 -19.44
C LEU A 15 -46.53 -4.15 -18.43
N LYS A 16 -47.25 -3.85 -17.34
CA LYS A 16 -46.74 -3.06 -16.20
C LYS A 16 -45.63 -3.79 -15.47
N LEU A 17 -45.72 -5.10 -15.26
CA LEU A 17 -44.63 -5.90 -14.68
C LEU A 17 -43.40 -5.95 -15.60
N SER A 18 -43.57 -6.05 -16.91
CA SER A 18 -42.45 -5.99 -17.86
C SER A 18 -41.81 -4.60 -17.94
N LEU A 19 -42.62 -3.53 -17.83
CA LEU A 19 -42.13 -2.15 -17.77
C LEU A 19 -41.42 -1.83 -16.44
N LEU A 20 -41.92 -2.36 -15.31
CA LEU A 20 -41.26 -2.24 -14.00
C LEU A 20 -39.99 -3.10 -13.90
N GLY A 21 -39.82 -4.09 -14.79
CA GLY A 21 -38.66 -4.98 -14.84
C GLY A 21 -37.46 -4.50 -15.67
N GLN A 22 -37.52 -3.32 -16.31
CA GLN A 22 -36.49 -2.87 -17.27
C GLN A 22 -35.89 -1.47 -17.05
N HIS A 23 -35.94 -0.94 -15.82
CA HIS A 23 -35.08 0.20 -15.48
C HIS A 23 -34.14 -0.20 -14.35
N LEU A 24 -32.93 -0.65 -14.73
CA LEU A 24 -31.79 -0.55 -13.83
C LEU A 24 -31.67 0.94 -13.49
N LEU A 25 -31.91 1.29 -12.22
CA LEU A 25 -31.78 2.66 -11.75
C LEU A 25 -30.35 3.13 -12.04
N GLN A 26 -30.22 4.00 -13.03
CA GLN A 26 -28.93 4.52 -13.46
C GLN A 26 -28.45 5.54 -12.43
N THR A 27 -27.26 5.30 -11.87
CA THR A 27 -26.62 6.23 -10.94
C THR A 27 -25.19 6.48 -11.37
N ALA A 28 -24.61 7.57 -10.87
CA ALA A 28 -23.17 7.74 -10.96
C ALA A 28 -22.47 6.47 -10.41
N PRO A 29 -21.34 6.07 -10.99
CA PRO A 29 -20.67 4.84 -10.60
C PRO A 29 -20.20 4.97 -9.15
N HIS A 30 -20.25 3.89 -8.37
CA HIS A 30 -19.68 3.91 -7.02
C HIS A 30 -18.25 3.38 -7.09
N VAL A 31 -17.28 4.28 -7.18
CA VAL A 31 -15.84 3.94 -7.18
C VAL A 31 -15.32 3.84 -5.75
N SER A 32 -14.54 2.80 -5.47
CA SER A 32 -13.88 2.62 -4.19
C SER A 32 -12.50 1.99 -4.35
N ALA A 33 -11.54 2.44 -3.56
CA ALA A 33 -10.24 1.83 -3.38
C ALA A 33 -10.39 0.43 -2.79
N TYR A 34 -9.75 -0.57 -3.41
CA TYR A 34 -9.76 -1.94 -2.86
C TYR A 34 -9.06 -1.99 -1.49
N LYS A 35 -7.97 -1.22 -1.35
CA LYS A 35 -7.38 -0.85 -0.07
C LYS A 35 -7.04 0.62 -0.09
N HIS A 36 -7.40 1.35 0.97
CA HIS A 36 -7.08 2.77 1.10
C HIS A 36 -5.61 3.04 1.45
N SER A 37 -4.86 2.03 1.89
CA SER A 37 -3.41 2.14 2.10
C SER A 37 -2.69 0.90 1.60
N GLU A 38 -1.77 1.11 0.67
CA GLU A 38 -0.88 0.06 0.15
C GLU A 38 0.54 0.30 0.61
N HIS A 39 1.27 -0.81 0.83
CA HIS A 39 2.64 -0.79 1.28
C HIS A 39 3.52 -1.47 0.24
N GLY A 40 4.60 -0.80 -0.16
CA GLY A 40 5.64 -1.35 -1.03
C GLY A 40 7.02 -1.13 -0.43
N ASN A 41 8.00 -1.88 -0.91
CA ASN A 41 9.40 -1.57 -0.63
C ASN A 41 10.01 -0.88 -1.84
N GLU A 42 11.04 -0.09 -1.57
CA GLU A 42 11.86 0.53 -2.60
C GLU A 42 12.42 -0.52 -3.58
N LYS A 43 12.38 -0.20 -4.88
CA LYS A 43 12.75 -1.05 -6.02
C LYS A 43 11.84 -2.27 -6.27
N ASP A 44 10.81 -2.48 -5.47
CA ASP A 44 9.77 -3.47 -5.78
C ASP A 44 8.66 -2.81 -6.63
N LYS A 45 7.67 -3.61 -7.05
CA LYS A 45 6.48 -3.14 -7.75
C LYS A 45 5.38 -2.71 -6.77
N GLY A 46 4.84 -1.51 -6.94
CA GLY A 46 3.63 -1.05 -6.25
C GLY A 46 2.38 -1.35 -7.08
N VAL A 47 1.31 -1.82 -6.44
CA VAL A 47 0.04 -2.13 -7.12
C VAL A 47 -1.10 -1.47 -6.37
N LEU A 48 -1.75 -0.50 -7.02
CA LEU A 48 -2.93 0.21 -6.51
C LEU A 48 -4.16 -0.23 -7.28
N VAL A 49 -5.27 -0.46 -6.58
CA VAL A 49 -6.49 -1.03 -7.19
C VAL A 49 -7.70 -0.22 -6.75
N CYS A 50 -8.53 0.15 -7.73
CA CYS A 50 -9.88 0.62 -7.50
C CYS A 50 -10.90 -0.27 -8.19
N VAL A 51 -12.07 -0.37 -7.58
CA VAL A 51 -13.21 -1.14 -8.07
C VAL A 51 -14.41 -0.21 -8.20
N SER A 52 -15.36 -0.57 -9.07
CA SER A 52 -16.60 0.15 -9.22
C SER A 52 -17.81 -0.78 -9.09
N TYR A 53 -18.87 -0.24 -8.53
CA TYR A 53 -20.15 -0.89 -8.34
C TYR A 53 -21.28 -0.03 -8.89
N GLY A 54 -22.44 -0.64 -9.12
CA GLY A 54 -23.62 0.02 -9.66
C GLY A 54 -23.72 -0.09 -11.18
N TYR A 55 -24.73 0.59 -11.73
CA TYR A 55 -24.99 0.63 -13.16
C TYR A 55 -25.32 2.07 -13.58
N PRO A 56 -24.77 2.56 -14.71
CA PRO A 56 -23.80 1.89 -15.57
C PRO A 56 -22.39 1.86 -14.97
N LEU A 57 -21.63 0.82 -15.29
CA LEU A 57 -20.22 0.73 -14.89
C LEU A 57 -19.38 1.78 -15.65
N PRO A 58 -18.25 2.22 -15.07
CA PRO A 58 -17.32 3.11 -15.75
C PRO A 58 -16.88 2.58 -17.12
N THR A 59 -16.92 3.45 -18.13
CA THR A 59 -16.35 3.22 -19.47
C THR A 59 -14.92 3.74 -19.57
N ASP A 60 -14.57 4.74 -18.76
CA ASP A 60 -13.25 5.37 -18.73
C ASP A 60 -12.71 5.44 -17.31
N TRP A 61 -11.39 5.23 -17.19
CA TRP A 61 -10.67 5.24 -15.92
C TRP A 61 -9.45 6.15 -16.02
N LYS A 62 -9.25 7.00 -15.01
CA LYS A 62 -8.08 7.88 -14.93
C LYS A 62 -7.41 7.78 -13.57
N TRP A 63 -6.10 7.86 -13.56
CA TRP A 63 -5.29 7.89 -12.35
C TRP A 63 -4.56 9.22 -12.22
N TYR A 64 -4.47 9.72 -11.00
CA TYR A 64 -3.74 10.93 -10.66
C TYR A 64 -2.89 10.69 -9.42
N LYS A 65 -1.71 11.28 -9.39
CA LYS A 65 -0.93 11.44 -8.16
C LYS A 65 -1.24 12.81 -7.57
N LEU A 66 -1.44 12.88 -6.27
CA LEU A 66 -1.57 14.13 -5.53
C LEU A 66 -0.20 14.61 -5.06
N GLU A 67 0.09 15.88 -5.34
CA GLU A 67 1.30 16.57 -4.90
C GLU A 67 0.87 17.86 -4.18
N GLY A 68 0.54 17.73 -2.89
CA GLY A 68 -0.07 18.82 -2.13
C GLY A 68 -1.52 19.04 -2.56
N GLU A 69 -1.84 20.25 -3.03
CA GLU A 69 -3.17 20.58 -3.59
C GLU A 69 -3.27 20.26 -5.09
N ASP A 70 -2.14 20.06 -5.76
CA ASP A 70 -2.09 19.79 -7.19
C ASP A 70 -2.32 18.30 -7.49
N LYS A 71 -2.88 18.02 -8.67
CA LYS A 71 -3.09 16.67 -9.20
C LYS A 71 -2.38 16.49 -10.53
N THR A 72 -1.48 15.51 -10.58
CA THR A 72 -0.71 15.19 -11.79
C THR A 72 -1.30 13.94 -12.43
N ALA A 73 -1.72 14.04 -13.69
CA ALA A 73 -2.29 12.91 -14.42
C ALA A 73 -1.24 11.84 -14.67
N ILE A 74 -1.59 10.58 -14.40
CA ILE A 74 -0.75 9.42 -14.70
C ILE A 74 -1.25 8.82 -16.00
N THR A 75 -0.41 8.85 -17.03
CA THR A 75 -0.70 8.26 -18.33
C THR A 75 -0.01 6.92 -18.49
N ASN A 76 -0.70 6.00 -19.16
CA ASN A 76 -0.14 4.70 -19.53
C ASN A 76 1.01 4.91 -20.54
N GLY A 77 2.14 4.22 -20.36
CA GLY A 77 3.25 4.25 -21.31
C GLY A 77 4.40 5.20 -20.96
N THR A 78 4.45 5.71 -19.73
CA THR A 78 5.74 6.11 -19.13
C THR A 78 6.44 4.85 -18.63
N ASP A 79 7.77 4.74 -18.79
CA ASP A 79 8.55 3.49 -18.55
C ASP A 79 8.27 2.78 -17.21
N ARG A 80 7.73 3.49 -16.21
CA ARG A 80 7.48 3.00 -14.85
C ARG A 80 6.00 2.77 -14.51
N TYR A 81 5.05 3.26 -15.31
CA TYR A 81 3.62 3.21 -14.98
C TYR A 81 2.84 2.35 -15.98
N GLU A 82 2.14 1.33 -15.45
CA GLU A 82 1.25 0.48 -16.24
C GLU A 82 -0.18 0.55 -15.68
N ILE A 83 -1.15 0.92 -16.53
CA ILE A 83 -2.57 0.99 -16.16
C ILE A 83 -3.35 -0.10 -16.90
N LYS A 84 -4.03 -0.96 -16.13
CA LYS A 84 -4.93 -1.99 -16.66
C LYS A 84 -6.34 -1.74 -16.14
N SER A 85 -7.29 -1.55 -17.06
CA SER A 85 -8.66 -1.16 -16.72
C SER A 85 -9.68 -2.09 -17.36
N THR A 86 -10.71 -2.40 -16.58
CA THR A 86 -11.93 -3.12 -16.93
C THR A 86 -13.12 -2.32 -16.38
N PRO A 87 -14.37 -2.54 -16.84
CA PRO A 87 -15.48 -1.70 -16.40
C PRO A 87 -15.71 -1.66 -14.88
N ASN A 88 -15.45 -2.76 -14.16
CA ASN A 88 -15.62 -2.83 -12.71
C ASN A 88 -14.33 -2.68 -11.90
N ARG A 89 -13.16 -2.57 -12.54
CA ARG A 89 -11.87 -2.55 -11.86
C ARG A 89 -10.79 -1.88 -12.68
N THR A 90 -10.00 -1.02 -12.05
CA THR A 90 -8.75 -0.47 -12.60
C THR A 90 -7.58 -0.77 -11.67
N THR A 91 -6.40 -0.98 -12.24
CA THR A 91 -5.17 -1.28 -11.52
C THR A 91 -4.04 -0.43 -12.09
N LEU A 92 -3.39 0.33 -11.21
CA LEU A 92 -2.17 1.07 -11.48
C LEU A 92 -0.99 0.30 -10.89
N THR A 93 -0.05 -0.08 -11.76
CA THR A 93 1.22 -0.69 -11.38
C THR A 93 2.32 0.35 -11.53
N ILE A 94 3.17 0.46 -10.51
CA ILE A 94 4.32 1.36 -10.46
C ILE A 94 5.56 0.49 -10.28
N ASP A 95 6.42 0.49 -11.29
CA ASP A 95 7.69 -0.25 -11.25
C ASP A 95 8.79 0.59 -10.61
N ASP A 96 9.77 -0.09 -10.03
CA ASP A 96 10.95 0.50 -9.37
C ASP A 96 10.60 1.59 -8.34
N LEU A 97 9.76 1.24 -7.35
CA LEU A 97 9.27 2.17 -6.33
C LEU A 97 10.41 2.98 -5.69
N ASP A 98 10.21 4.28 -5.60
CA ASP A 98 11.12 5.24 -4.99
C ASP A 98 10.52 5.87 -3.73
N ILE A 99 11.31 5.94 -2.66
CA ILE A 99 10.85 6.44 -1.36
C ILE A 99 10.51 7.93 -1.37
N THR A 100 11.12 8.72 -2.27
CA THR A 100 10.91 10.17 -2.33
C THR A 100 9.84 10.53 -3.35
N MET A 101 9.80 9.82 -4.47
CA MET A 101 8.94 10.15 -5.59
C MET A 101 7.57 9.49 -5.53
N ASP A 102 7.45 8.27 -5.00
CA ASP A 102 6.23 7.47 -5.14
C ASP A 102 5.41 7.37 -3.84
N ILE A 103 5.94 7.85 -2.71
CA ILE A 103 5.12 8.00 -1.49
C ILE A 103 4.09 9.11 -1.70
N GLY A 104 2.84 8.81 -1.40
CA GLY A 104 1.80 9.82 -1.43
C GLY A 104 0.41 9.26 -1.69
N ASP A 105 -0.51 10.17 -1.97
CA ASP A 105 -1.89 9.86 -2.28
C ASP A 105 -2.09 9.76 -3.79
N TYR A 106 -2.80 8.72 -4.21
CA TYR A 106 -3.21 8.48 -5.58
C TYR A 106 -4.72 8.46 -5.65
N ILE A 107 -5.29 9.05 -6.70
CA ILE A 107 -6.73 9.09 -6.93
C ILE A 107 -7.06 8.36 -8.22
N CYS A 108 -8.04 7.47 -8.14
CA CYS A 108 -8.65 6.84 -9.31
C CYS A 108 -10.02 7.48 -9.57
N TYR A 109 -10.29 7.83 -10.83
CA TYR A 109 -11.59 8.30 -11.28
C TYR A 109 -12.22 7.24 -12.18
N GLY A 110 -13.46 6.89 -11.91
CA GLY A 110 -14.30 6.10 -12.81
C GLY A 110 -15.36 7.01 -13.42
N THR A 111 -15.47 7.01 -14.75
CA THR A 111 -16.45 7.83 -15.47
C THR A 111 -17.38 6.94 -16.29
N SER A 112 -18.67 7.18 -16.14
CA SER A 112 -19.75 6.57 -16.92
C SER A 112 -20.58 7.66 -17.61
N GLU A 113 -21.57 7.25 -18.41
CA GLU A 113 -22.54 8.17 -19.03
C GLU A 113 -23.36 9.00 -18.02
N VAL A 114 -23.53 8.51 -16.79
CA VAL A 114 -24.32 9.20 -15.75
C VAL A 114 -23.48 10.18 -14.94
N GLY A 115 -22.16 10.00 -14.90
CA GLY A 115 -21.25 10.85 -14.15
C GLY A 115 -19.93 10.19 -13.79
N SER A 116 -19.13 10.90 -13.00
CA SER A 116 -17.82 10.45 -12.52
C SER A 116 -17.73 10.53 -11.01
N THR A 117 -17.11 9.53 -10.41
CA THR A 117 -16.73 9.49 -9.00
C THR A 117 -15.28 9.02 -8.85
N SER A 118 -14.71 9.22 -7.67
CA SER A 118 -13.33 8.89 -7.38
C SER A 118 -13.11 8.44 -5.96
N ASP A 119 -12.03 7.72 -5.73
CA ASP A 119 -11.55 7.38 -4.40
C ASP A 119 -10.02 7.45 -4.32
N LYS A 120 -9.50 7.52 -3.10
CA LYS A 120 -8.09 7.77 -2.79
C LYS A 120 -7.41 6.55 -2.18
N VAL A 121 -6.19 6.28 -2.64
CA VAL A 121 -5.28 5.24 -2.13
C VAL A 121 -3.98 5.90 -1.68
N HIS A 122 -3.56 5.66 -0.45
CA HIS A 122 -2.27 6.14 0.08
C HIS A 122 -1.19 5.07 -0.08
N LEU A 123 -0.15 5.36 -0.87
CA LEU A 123 1.00 4.47 -1.05
C LEU A 123 2.12 4.82 -0.06
N ARG A 124 2.56 3.82 0.70
CA ARG A 124 3.72 3.89 1.58
C ARG A 124 4.86 3.06 1.02
N VAL A 125 6.03 3.66 0.91
CA VAL A 125 7.24 2.98 0.45
C VAL A 125 8.22 2.89 1.61
N ARG A 126 8.81 1.71 1.82
CA ARG A 126 9.84 1.48 2.84
C ARG A 126 11.19 1.24 2.18
N SER A 127 12.25 1.78 2.79
CA SER A 127 13.61 1.50 2.31
C SER A 127 13.94 0.02 2.51
N ARG A 128 14.58 -0.59 1.50
CA ARG A 128 15.06 -1.97 1.57
C ARG A 128 16.15 -2.17 2.62
N LEU A 129 16.93 -1.11 2.90
CA LEU A 129 18.00 -1.13 3.90
C LEU A 129 17.46 -1.01 5.33
N ALA A 130 16.18 -0.68 5.51
CA ALA A 130 15.54 -0.62 6.83
C ALA A 130 15.71 -1.93 7.62
N ALA A 131 15.69 -3.06 6.90
CA ALA A 131 15.87 -4.39 7.47
C ALA A 131 17.32 -4.69 7.91
N LEU A 132 18.31 -3.91 7.48
CA LEU A 132 19.71 -4.09 7.87
C LEU A 132 20.03 -3.48 9.24
N TRP A 133 19.32 -2.41 9.63
CA TRP A 133 19.57 -1.71 10.89
C TRP A 133 19.46 -2.60 12.14
N PRO A 134 18.49 -3.53 12.27
CA PRO A 134 18.46 -4.49 13.36
C PRO A 134 19.74 -5.34 13.44
N PHE A 135 20.24 -5.82 12.29
CA PHE A 135 21.46 -6.64 12.26
C PHE A 135 22.69 -5.83 12.67
N LEU A 136 22.80 -4.58 12.22
CA LEU A 136 23.90 -3.70 12.64
C LEU A 136 23.89 -3.44 14.15
N GLY A 137 22.69 -3.31 14.75
CA GLY A 137 22.55 -3.20 16.20
C GLY A 137 23.09 -4.43 16.93
N VAL A 138 22.70 -5.63 16.50
CA VAL A 138 23.16 -6.90 17.10
C VAL A 138 24.67 -7.06 16.95
N VAL A 139 25.22 -6.77 15.77
CA VAL A 139 26.67 -6.87 15.52
C VAL A 139 27.45 -5.90 16.40
N ALA A 140 26.97 -4.66 16.53
CA ALA A 140 27.59 -3.67 17.40
C ALA A 140 27.59 -4.11 18.87
N GLU A 141 26.48 -4.69 19.36
CA GLU A 141 26.38 -5.23 20.71
C GLU A 141 27.41 -6.34 20.97
N VAL A 142 27.53 -7.29 20.05
CA VAL A 142 28.53 -8.38 20.16
C VAL A 142 29.96 -7.82 20.19
N ILE A 143 30.28 -6.84 19.35
CA ILE A 143 31.61 -6.20 19.32
C ILE A 143 31.92 -5.52 20.65
N ILE A 144 30.94 -4.83 21.25
CA ILE A 144 31.10 -4.16 22.56
C ILE A 144 31.37 -5.19 23.65
N LEU A 145 30.58 -6.28 23.72
CA LEU A 145 30.75 -7.33 24.72
C LEU A 145 32.13 -8.01 24.61
N VAL A 146 32.57 -8.35 23.40
CA VAL A 146 33.89 -8.93 23.16
C VAL A 146 35.01 -7.97 23.57
N SER A 147 34.86 -6.68 23.26
CA SER A 147 35.85 -5.65 23.63
C SER A 147 35.98 -5.49 25.15
N ILE A 148 34.86 -5.48 25.88
CA ILE A 148 34.85 -5.40 27.34
C ILE A 148 35.55 -6.63 27.94
N ILE A 149 35.20 -7.84 27.48
CA ILE A 149 35.81 -9.10 27.94
C ILE A 149 37.32 -9.09 27.69
N PHE A 150 37.76 -8.68 26.49
CA PHE A 150 39.17 -8.64 26.14
C PHE A 150 39.97 -7.66 27.01
N ILE A 151 39.44 -6.45 27.24
CA ILE A 151 40.08 -5.46 28.13
C ILE A 151 40.13 -5.99 29.57
N TYR A 152 39.06 -6.62 30.04
CA TYR A 152 39.01 -7.22 31.37
C TYR A 152 40.07 -8.31 31.54
N GLU A 153 40.18 -9.26 30.60
CA GLU A 153 41.20 -10.31 30.63
C GLU A 153 42.62 -9.73 30.54
N LYS A 154 42.82 -8.74 29.66
CA LYS A 154 44.13 -8.10 29.48
C LYS A 154 44.54 -7.29 30.69
N ARG A 155 43.61 -6.67 31.42
CA ARG A 155 43.88 -5.94 32.68
C ARG A 155 44.02 -6.85 33.89
N ARG A 156 43.43 -8.05 33.88
CA ARG A 156 43.61 -9.03 34.97
C ARG A 156 44.96 -9.77 34.89
N LYS A 157 45.53 -9.94 33.70
CA LYS A 157 46.83 -10.61 33.51
C LYS A 157 48.10 -9.87 34.02
N PRO A 158 48.16 -8.52 34.16
CA PRO A 158 49.36 -7.83 34.68
C PRO A 158 49.51 -7.75 36.22
N ASP A 159 48.60 -8.30 37.04
CA ASP A 159 48.71 -8.19 38.51
C ASP A 159 49.39 -9.40 39.21
N GLU A 160 49.98 -10.36 38.47
CA GLU A 160 50.69 -11.53 39.05
C GLU A 160 52.22 -11.54 38.83
N ILE A 161 52.85 -10.41 38.52
CA ILE A 161 54.33 -10.34 38.41
C ILE A 161 54.90 -9.07 39.08
N ASN A 162 54.87 -9.04 40.42
CA ASN A 162 55.92 -8.39 41.24
C ASN A 162 55.88 -8.87 42.70
N ASP A 163 55.96 -10.19 42.93
CA ASP A 163 56.32 -10.74 44.24
C ASP A 163 57.47 -11.73 44.03
N GLY A 164 58.71 -11.23 44.03
CA GLY A 164 59.88 -12.07 43.79
C GLY A 164 61.23 -11.37 43.89
N ASN A 165 61.57 -10.84 45.07
CA ASN A 165 62.94 -10.68 45.63
C ASN A 165 62.79 -9.79 46.90
N ASP A 166 63.22 -10.17 48.12
CA ASP A 166 64.53 -10.73 48.46
C ASP A 166 64.46 -11.68 49.66
N GLN A 167 65.17 -12.80 49.49
CA GLN A 167 65.47 -13.78 50.53
C GLN A 167 66.51 -13.24 51.51
N ASN A 168 66.34 -13.60 52.79
CA ASN A 168 67.33 -13.64 53.87
C ASN A 168 68.79 -13.35 53.50
N HIS A 169 69.34 -12.24 54.02
CA HIS A 169 70.75 -12.18 54.38
C HIS A 169 70.87 -12.15 55.91
N MET A 170 71.05 -13.35 56.48
CA MET A 170 71.66 -13.57 57.78
C MET A 170 73.15 -13.23 57.66
N SER A 171 73.65 -12.27 58.44
CA SER A 171 75.08 -12.13 58.74
C SER A 171 75.22 -11.46 60.11
N ASP A 172 75.88 -12.21 61.00
CA ASP A 172 76.55 -11.87 62.27
C ASP A 172 76.00 -10.73 63.16
#